data_AF-A0A2T4S6C7-F1
#
_entry.id   AF-A0A2T4S6C7-F1
#
_cell.length_a   1.000
_cell.length_b   1.000
_cell.length_c   1.000
_cell.angle_alpha   90.00
_cell.angle_beta   90.00
_cell.angle_gamma   90.00
#
_symmetry.space_group_name_H-M   'P 1'
#
loop_
_entity.id
_entity.type
_entity.pdbx_description
1 polymer ?
#
loop_
_entity_poly.entity_id
_entity_poly.type
_entity_poly.pdbx_seq_one_letter_code
_entity_poly.pdbx_strand_id
1 'polypeptide(L)' 'KHPLLDKDVYFIHSYYVQTPAPIIATAEYGLPITAIVQKDNKIGIQFHPEKSGDFGLAILDQALKGGFIHD' A
#
# COMPACT_ATOMS: atom_id res chain seq x y z
N LYS A 1 1.10 11.54 7.21
CA LYS A 1 0.41 10.51 6.41
C LYS A 1 0.35 11.03 4.98
N HIS A 2 0.86 10.27 4.01
CA HIS A 2 0.88 10.68 2.61
C HIS A 2 -0.57 10.84 2.07
N PRO A 3 -0.93 11.93 1.37
CA PRO A 3 -2.32 12.23 1.00
C PRO A 3 -2.95 11.22 0.04
N LEU A 4 -2.14 10.44 -0.68
CA LEU A 4 -2.61 9.34 -1.53
C LEU A 4 -3.08 8.10 -0.73
N LEU A 5 -2.72 7.97 0.54
CA LEU A 5 -2.97 6.76 1.34
C LEU A 5 -4.31 6.78 2.08
N ASP A 6 -5.19 7.72 1.73
CA ASP A 6 -6.55 7.87 2.25
C ASP A 6 -7.57 7.72 1.10
N LYS A 7 -7.37 6.69 0.28
CA LYS A 7 -8.14 6.40 -0.94
C LYS A 7 -8.54 4.93 -0.98
N ASP A 8 -9.68 4.67 -1.61
CA ASP A 8 -10.15 3.31 -1.83
C ASP A 8 -9.33 2.60 -2.91
N VAL A 9 -8.99 1.34 -2.63
CA VAL A 9 -8.18 0.48 -3.51
C VAL A 9 -8.72 -0.95 -3.50
N TYR A 10 -8.34 -1.72 -4.52
CA TYR A 10 -8.92 -3.03 -4.82
C TYR A 10 -8.09 -4.19 -4.26
N PHE A 11 -8.67 -4.93 -3.31
CA PHE A 11 -8.13 -6.18 -2.77
C PHE A 11 -8.95 -7.39 -3.28
N ILE A 12 -8.28 -8.51 -3.56
CA ILE A 12 -8.94 -9.80 -3.89
C ILE A 12 -8.13 -10.98 -3.34
N HIS A 13 -7.91 -10.99 -2.02
CA HIS A 13 -7.03 -11.98 -1.38
C HIS A 13 -7.70 -12.58 -0.15
N SER A 14 -7.58 -13.91 0.02
CA SER A 14 -8.05 -14.62 1.22
C SER A 14 -7.04 -14.60 2.37
N TYR A 15 -5.77 -14.31 2.07
CA TYR A 15 -4.68 -14.26 3.02
C TYR A 15 -4.07 -12.86 3.04
N TYR A 16 -3.55 -12.46 4.20
CA TYR A 16 -2.81 -11.21 4.38
C TYR A 16 -1.56 -11.48 5.21
N VAL A 17 -0.59 -10.57 5.12
CA VAL A 17 0.67 -10.70 5.85
C VAL A 17 0.60 -9.98 7.20
N GLN A 18 1.04 -10.67 8.25
CA GLN A 18 1.48 -10.08 9.51
C GLN A 18 3.01 -10.04 9.49
N THR A 19 3.60 -8.86 9.69
CA THR A 19 5.04 -8.67 9.49
C THR A 19 5.60 -7.63 10.45
N PRO A 20 6.84 -7.80 10.94
CA PRO A 20 7.56 -6.76 11.65
C PRO A 20 8.19 -5.72 10.70
N ALA A 21 8.04 -5.86 9.38
CA ALA A 21 8.54 -4.88 8.42
C ALA A 21 7.89 -3.50 8.66
N PRO A 22 8.56 -2.39 8.29
CA PRO A 22 7.97 -1.06 8.45
C PRO A 22 6.71 -0.93 7.59
N ILE A 23 5.57 -0.79 8.26
CA ILE A 23 4.25 -0.64 7.63
C ILE A 23 4.05 0.84 7.29
N ILE A 24 3.75 1.10 6.02
CA ILE A 24 3.44 2.44 5.51
C ILE A 24 1.94 2.71 5.60
N ALA A 25 1.13 1.70 5.24
CA ALA A 25 -0.31 1.80 5.24
C ALA A 25 -0.96 0.47 5.66
N THR A 26 -2.09 0.60 6.35
CA THR A 26 -3.03 -0.48 6.64
C THR A 26 -4.38 -0.16 6.03
N ALA A 27 -5.15 -1.19 5.69
CA ALA A 27 -6.58 -1.05 5.39
C ALA A 27 -7.41 -1.80 6.44
N GLU A 28 -8.70 -1.48 6.55
CA GLU A 28 -9.61 -2.15 7.49
C GLU A 28 -10.49 -3.15 6.76
N TYR A 29 -10.47 -4.41 7.21
CA TYR A 29 -11.35 -5.47 6.73
C TYR A 29 -11.69 -6.43 7.87
N GLY A 30 -12.55 -5.98 8.79
CA GLY A 30 -12.84 -6.64 10.09
C GLY A 30 -11.66 -6.64 11.07
N LEU A 31 -10.43 -6.47 10.57
CA LEU A 31 -9.18 -6.31 11.28
C LEU A 31 -8.22 -5.46 10.41
N PRO A 32 -7.17 -4.84 11.00
CA PRO A 32 -6.19 -4.09 10.23
C PRO A 32 -5.33 -5.03 9.39
N ILE A 33 -5.42 -4.91 8.07
CA ILE A 33 -4.60 -5.64 7.11
C ILE A 33 -3.42 -4.77 6.65
N THR A 34 -2.25 -5.36 6.53
CA THR A 34 -1.07 -4.70 5.95
C THR A 34 -1.33 -4.40 4.47
N ALA A 35 -1.39 -3.12 4.09
CA ALA A 35 -1.67 -2.71 2.71
C ALA A 35 -0.38 -2.37 1.95
N ILE A 36 0.53 -1.64 2.59
CA ILE A 36 1.83 -1.25 2.01
C ILE A 36 2.92 -1.40 3.07
N VAL A 37 4.02 -2.04 2.70
CA VAL A 37 5.27 -2.07 3.47
C VAL A 37 6.39 -1.44 2.67
N GLN A 38 7.34 -0.83 3.36
CA GLN A 38 8.56 -0.37 2.74
C GLN A 38 9.76 -0.58 3.64
N LYS A 39 10.84 -1.11 3.08
CA LYS A 39 12.15 -1.15 3.72
C LYS A 39 13.19 -0.71 2.71
N ASP A 40 13.84 0.42 2.99
CA ASP A 40 14.76 1.07 2.07
C ASP A 40 14.08 1.27 0.70
N ASN A 41 14.68 0.74 -0.37
CA ASN A 41 14.15 0.79 -1.73
C ASN A 41 13.20 -0.37 -2.09
N LYS A 42 12.83 -1.22 -1.14
CA LYS A 42 11.93 -2.36 -1.36
C LYS A 42 10.54 -2.02 -0.88
N ILE A 43 9.56 -2.10 -1.79
CA ILE A 43 8.17 -1.77 -1.53
C ILE A 43 7.32 -3.00 -1.84
N GLY A 44 6.41 -3.34 -0.93
CA GLY A 44 5.39 -4.36 -1.12
C GLY A 44 4.01 -3.73 -1.03
N ILE A 45 3.15 -4.05 -1.99
CA ILE A 45 1.75 -3.58 -2.05
C ILE A 45 0.85 -4.81 -2.11
N GLN A 46 -0.11 -4.89 -1.19
CA GLN A 46 -1.03 -6.03 -1.08
C GLN A 46 -2.25 -5.89 -1.99
N PHE A 47 -2.75 -4.68 -2.23
CA PHE A 47 -3.82 -4.45 -3.20
C PHE A 47 -3.28 -4.45 -4.64
N HIS A 48 -4.18 -4.44 -5.62
CA HIS A 48 -3.84 -4.34 -7.04
C HIS A 48 -3.89 -2.89 -7.49
N PRO A 49 -2.76 -2.14 -7.52
CA PRO A 49 -2.77 -0.74 -7.94
C PRO A 49 -3.32 -0.57 -9.37
N GLU A 50 -3.05 -1.52 -10.26
CA GLU A 50 -3.52 -1.54 -11.64
C GLU A 50 -5.04 -1.75 -11.78
N LYS A 51 -5.70 -2.27 -10.74
CA LYS A 51 -7.16 -2.46 -10.68
C LYS A 51 -7.85 -1.44 -9.78
N SER A 52 -7.12 -0.46 -9.26
CA SER A 52 -7.61 0.52 -8.26
C SER A 52 -7.84 1.91 -8.87
N GLY A 53 -8.04 2.00 -10.19
CA GLY A 53 -8.29 3.24 -10.91
C GLY A 53 -7.15 4.26 -10.80
N ASP A 54 -7.47 5.54 -10.96
CA ASP A 54 -6.48 6.62 -11.00
C ASP A 54 -5.68 6.74 -9.69
N PHE A 55 -6.32 6.49 -8.53
CA PHE A 55 -5.62 6.51 -7.24
C PHE A 55 -4.65 5.33 -7.11
N GLY A 56 -5.03 4.15 -7.59
CA GLY A 56 -4.13 3.01 -7.68
C GLY A 56 -2.88 3.30 -8.48
N LEU A 57 -3.05 3.89 -9.66
CA LEU A 57 -1.94 4.28 -10.53
C LEU A 57 -1.07 5.38 -9.90
N ALA A 58 -1.67 6.36 -9.23
CA ALA A 58 -0.92 7.41 -8.52
C ALA A 58 -0.08 6.84 -7.37
N ILE A 59 -0.61 5.86 -6.62
CA ILE A 59 0.15 5.18 -5.56
C ILE A 59 1.29 4.34 -6.16
N LEU A 60 1.05 3.67 -7.28
CA LEU A 60 2.10 2.93 -7.99
C LEU A 60 3.21 3.85 -8.50
N ASP A 61 2.86 4.99 -9.08
CA ASP A 61 3.83 6.00 -9.52
C ASP A 61 4.68 6.51 -8.35
N GLN A 62 4.06 6.80 -7.20
CA GLN A 62 4.79 7.17 -5.98
C GLN A 62 5.75 6.04 -5.53
N ALA A 63 5.29 4.79 -5.55
CA ALA A 63 6.15 3.65 -5.21
C ALA A 63 7.36 3.54 -6.15
N LEU A 64 7.17 3.75 -7.46
CA LEU A 64 8.24 3.73 -8.46
C LEU A 64 9.24 4.89 -8.28
N LYS A 65 8.80 6.03 -7.70
CA LYS A 65 9.64 7.21 -7.43
C LYS A 65 10.46 7.15 -6.13
N GLY A 66 10.34 6.08 -5.34
CA GLY A 66 11.09 5.92 -4.09
C GLY A 66 10.23 5.65 -2.86
N GLY A 67 8.91 5.55 -3.04
CA GLY A 67 7.99 5.17 -1.96
C GLY A 67 7.58 6.34 -1.09
N PHE A 68 7.44 6.12 0.20
CA PHE A 68 6.65 6.95 1.12
C PHE A 68 7.40 7.37 2.39
N ILE A 69 8.70 7.03 2.50
CA ILE A 69 9.52 7.29 3.70
C ILE A 69 10.16 8.69 3.67
N HIS A 70 10.29 9.30 2.49
CA HIS A 70 10.97 10.59 2.30
C HIS A 70 10.04 11.74 1.88
N ASP A 71 8.71 11.52 1.94
CA ASP A 71 7.69 12.52 1.63
C ASP A 71 7.08 13.17 2.88
#